data_AF-A0A955QX16-F1
#
_entry.id   AF-A0A955QX16-F1
#
_cell.length_a   1.000
_cell.length_b   1.000
_cell.length_c   1.000
_cell.angle_alpha   90.00
_cell.angle_beta   90.00
_cell.angle_gamma   90.00
#
_symmetry.space_group_name_H-M   'P 1'
#
loop_
_entity.id
_entity.type
_entity.pdbx_description
1 polymer ?
#
loop_
_entity_poly.entity_id
_entity_poly.type
_entity_poly.pdbx_seq_one_letter_code
_entity_poly.pdbx_strand_id
1 'polypeptide(L)'
;MMNEGQPKNPVTRDKYEAVLFDLDGVITNTAKMHAACWKTMFDEYLQKRSAKTREPFRPFDIVSDYTLHVDGKPRFDGVRDFLLSRGIRLPEGTPDDPPRKETVCGLGNHKNELIEAYLETEVVEVYEGTMAFLRHVRDKGIKTAVVTSSQNGKA
;
A
#
# COMPACT_ATOMS: atom_id res chain seq x y z
N MET A 1 -36.31 -12.77 -26.04
CA MET A 1 -35.80 -13.05 -24.68
C MET A 1 -34.31 -12.83 -24.70
N MET A 2 -33.84 -11.67 -24.23
CA MET A 2 -32.42 -11.33 -24.21
C MET A 2 -31.76 -12.08 -23.05
N ASN A 3 -30.66 -12.76 -23.33
CA ASN A 3 -29.88 -13.52 -22.36
C ASN A 3 -29.03 -12.52 -21.55
N GLU A 4 -29.65 -11.81 -20.61
CA GLU A 4 -28.97 -10.87 -19.72
C GLU A 4 -28.36 -11.61 -18.52
N GLY A 5 -27.05 -11.46 -18.34
CA GLY A 5 -26.46 -11.44 -17.00
C GLY A 5 -25.61 -12.62 -16.56
N GLN A 6 -25.23 -13.59 -17.40
CA GLN A 6 -24.22 -14.56 -16.95
C GLN A 6 -22.82 -13.92 -16.94
N PRO A 7 -22.09 -13.96 -15.80
CA PRO A 7 -20.74 -13.44 -15.73
C PRO A 7 -19.87 -14.17 -16.74
N LYS A 8 -19.09 -13.42 -17.54
CA LYS A 8 -18.23 -13.97 -18.61
C LYS A 8 -17.21 -15.00 -18.10
N ASN A 9 -16.92 -15.00 -16.80
CA ASN A 9 -16.06 -15.99 -16.16
C ASN A 9 -16.55 -16.26 -14.71
N PRO A 10 -17.47 -17.22 -14.51
CA PRO A 10 -17.97 -17.51 -13.17
C PRO A 10 -16.86 -18.12 -12.31
N VAL A 11 -16.75 -17.64 -11.07
CA VAL A 11 -15.83 -18.19 -10.07
C VAL A 11 -16.55 -19.31 -9.35
N THR A 12 -16.19 -20.55 -9.67
CA THR A 12 -16.83 -21.77 -9.19
C THR A 12 -15.80 -22.72 -8.57
N ARG A 13 -16.25 -23.58 -7.66
CA ARG A 13 -15.38 -24.50 -6.91
C ARG A 13 -14.71 -25.56 -7.78
N ASP A 14 -15.33 -25.94 -8.90
CA ASP A 14 -14.75 -26.85 -9.90
C ASP A 14 -13.61 -26.21 -10.69
N LYS A 15 -13.51 -24.88 -10.72
CA LYS A 15 -12.46 -24.13 -11.42
C LYS A 15 -11.40 -23.54 -10.51
N TYR A 16 -11.78 -23.13 -9.31
CA TYR A 16 -10.90 -22.45 -8.36
C TYR A 16 -11.05 -23.04 -6.97
N GLU A 17 -9.94 -23.48 -6.40
CA GLU A 17 -9.89 -24.00 -5.02
C GLU A 17 -9.91 -22.88 -3.97
N ALA A 18 -9.35 -21.72 -4.34
CA ALA A 18 -9.25 -20.55 -3.47
C ALA A 18 -9.33 -19.24 -4.25
N VAL A 19 -9.78 -18.18 -3.56
CA VAL A 19 -9.69 -16.79 -4.01
C VAL A 19 -8.88 -16.01 -2.97
N LEU A 20 -7.82 -15.35 -3.44
CA LEU A 20 -6.95 -14.51 -2.62
C LEU A 20 -7.28 -13.05 -2.89
N PHE A 21 -7.59 -12.30 -1.83
CA PHE A 21 -7.93 -10.89 -1.90
C PHE A 21 -6.77 -10.06 -1.39
N ASP A 22 -6.36 -9.05 -2.14
CA ASP A 22 -5.57 -7.97 -1.56
C ASP A 22 -6.46 -7.14 -0.60
N LEU A 23 -5.83 -6.39 0.29
CA LEU A 23 -6.51 -5.50 1.23
C LEU A 23 -6.69 -4.12 0.60
N ASP A 24 -5.58 -3.44 0.33
CA ASP A 24 -5.55 -2.02 -0.01
C ASP A 24 -5.96 -1.79 -1.46
N GLY A 25 -7.05 -1.04 -1.68
CA GLY A 25 -7.60 -0.81 -3.02
C GLY A 25 -8.46 -1.96 -3.55
N VAL A 26 -8.59 -3.06 -2.81
CA VAL A 26 -9.44 -4.22 -3.18
C VAL A 26 -10.56 -4.44 -2.18
N ILE A 27 -10.25 -4.67 -0.91
CA ILE A 27 -11.25 -4.78 0.17
C ILE A 27 -11.52 -3.40 0.77
N THR A 28 -10.47 -2.60 0.99
CA THR A 28 -10.57 -1.29 1.64
C THR A 28 -10.13 -0.16 0.72
N ASN A 29 -10.73 1.03 0.87
CA ASN A 29 -10.38 2.24 0.12
C ASN A 29 -9.14 2.96 0.70
N THR A 30 -8.10 2.20 1.04
CA THR A 30 -6.89 2.67 1.75
C THR A 30 -5.72 2.98 0.83
N ALA A 31 -5.77 2.58 -0.44
CA ALA A 31 -4.68 2.82 -1.40
C ALA A 31 -4.35 4.32 -1.55
N LYS A 32 -5.38 5.18 -1.63
CA LYS A 32 -5.20 6.64 -1.71
C LYS A 32 -4.54 7.22 -0.46
N MET A 33 -4.95 6.75 0.71
CA MET A 33 -4.33 7.12 2.00
C MET A 33 -2.86 6.69 2.03
N HIS A 34 -2.56 5.46 1.61
CA HIS A 34 -1.17 4.98 1.53
C HIS A 34 -0.31 5.82 0.60
N ALA A 35 -0.79 6.13 -0.60
CA ALA A 35 -0.10 7.00 -1.55
C ALA A 35 0.15 8.41 -0.97
N ALA A 36 -0.84 8.99 -0.28
CA ALA A 36 -0.70 10.29 0.37
C ALA A 36 0.37 10.28 1.48
N CYS A 37 0.36 9.28 2.36
CA CYS A 37 1.35 9.17 3.44
C CYS A 37 2.77 8.97 2.90
N TRP A 38 2.93 8.17 1.84
CA TRP A 38 4.20 8.03 1.14
C TRP A 38 4.69 9.36 0.56
N LYS A 39 3.80 10.08 -0.12
CA LYS A 39 4.13 11.39 -0.70
C LYS A 39 4.59 12.37 0.37
N THR A 40 3.83 12.51 1.47
CA THR A 40 4.19 13.42 2.57
C THR A 40 5.58 13.07 3.12
N MET A 41 5.80 11.81 3.47
CA MET A 41 7.08 11.37 4.02
C MET A 41 8.26 11.61 3.07
N PHE A 42 8.13 11.22 1.79
CA PHE A 42 9.21 11.40 0.82
C PHE A 42 9.44 12.87 0.48
N ASP A 43 8.40 13.67 0.30
CA ASP A 43 8.54 15.10 0.00
C ASP A 43 9.24 15.83 1.15
N GLU A 44 8.90 15.53 2.40
CA GLU A 44 9.61 16.07 3.57
C GLU A 44 11.11 15.71 3.56
N TYR A 45 11.45 14.45 3.26
CA TYR A 45 12.85 14.02 3.17
C TYR A 45 13.58 14.72 2.01
N LEU A 46 12.97 14.73 0.81
CA LEU A 46 13.56 15.29 -0.40
C LEU A 46 13.74 16.80 -0.31
N GLN A 47 12.83 17.52 0.35
CA GLN A 47 12.98 18.96 0.63
C GLN A 47 14.19 19.23 1.54
N LYS A 48 14.31 18.49 2.66
CA LYS A 48 15.47 18.61 3.57
C LYS A 48 16.79 18.30 2.87
N ARG A 49 16.80 17.26 2.04
CA ARG A 49 17.96 16.87 1.25
C ARG A 49 18.33 17.94 0.23
N SER A 50 17.35 18.47 -0.50
CA SER A 50 17.53 19.54 -1.49
C SER A 50 18.16 20.77 -0.84
N ALA A 51 17.68 21.19 0.34
CA ALA A 51 18.25 22.30 1.08
C ALA A 51 19.72 22.05 1.51
N LYS A 52 20.05 20.83 1.92
CA LYS A 52 21.39 20.44 2.40
C LYS A 52 22.42 20.28 1.27
N THR A 53 21.99 19.74 0.13
CA THR A 53 22.87 19.37 -1.00
C THR A 53 22.86 20.38 -2.14
N ARG A 54 21.89 21.30 -2.16
CA ARG A 54 21.57 22.19 -3.29
C ARG A 54 21.16 21.47 -4.57
N GLU A 55 20.81 20.18 -4.50
CA GLU A 55 20.17 19.44 -5.59
C GLU A 55 18.74 19.98 -5.82
N PRO A 56 18.23 20.00 -7.06
CA PRO A 56 16.84 20.40 -7.33
C PRO A 56 15.84 19.51 -6.59
N PHE A 57 14.86 20.12 -5.92
CA PHE A 57 13.74 19.38 -5.35
C PHE A 57 12.84 18.83 -6.47
N ARG A 58 12.72 17.50 -6.54
CA ARG A 58 11.75 16.82 -7.39
C ARG A 58 10.81 16.00 -6.51
N PRO A 59 9.52 16.38 -6.40
CA PRO A 59 8.58 15.71 -5.51
C PRO A 59 8.38 14.23 -5.88
N PHE A 60 7.87 13.48 -4.90
CA PHE A 60 7.31 12.14 -5.10
C PHE A 60 6.01 12.25 -5.91
N ASP A 61 5.96 11.52 -7.02
CA ASP A 61 4.82 11.48 -7.92
C ASP A 61 3.92 10.28 -7.60
N ILE A 62 2.68 10.56 -7.18
CA ILE A 62 1.72 9.53 -6.76
C ILE A 62 1.32 8.60 -7.91
N VAL A 63 1.43 9.02 -9.18
CA VAL A 63 1.00 8.16 -10.30
C VAL A 63 2.13 7.22 -10.71
N SER A 64 3.32 7.76 -10.90
CA SER A 64 4.47 7.04 -11.43
C SER A 64 5.35 6.43 -10.33
N ASP A 65 5.85 7.23 -9.39
CA ASP A 65 6.75 6.72 -8.35
C ASP A 65 6.03 5.73 -7.42
N TYR A 66 4.76 5.98 -7.11
CA TYR A 66 3.96 5.07 -6.27
C TYR A 66 3.87 3.67 -6.88
N THR A 67 3.31 3.61 -8.10
CA THR A 67 3.06 2.36 -8.83
C THR A 67 4.34 1.58 -9.11
N LEU A 68 5.43 2.27 -9.45
CA LEU A 68 6.68 1.62 -9.86
C LEU A 68 7.52 1.15 -8.67
N HIS A 69 7.45 1.86 -7.54
CA HIS A 69 8.47 1.69 -6.50
C HIS A 69 7.93 1.25 -5.14
N VAL A 70 6.68 1.52 -4.78
CA VAL A 70 6.19 1.25 -3.41
C VAL A 70 4.89 0.44 -3.35
N ASP A 71 4.04 0.50 -4.37
CA ASP A 71 2.74 -0.18 -4.33
C ASP A 71 2.90 -1.70 -4.15
N GLY A 72 2.12 -2.28 -3.24
CA GLY A 72 2.18 -3.69 -2.87
C GLY A 72 3.46 -4.18 -2.17
N LYS A 73 4.49 -3.34 -1.98
CA LYS A 73 5.77 -3.76 -1.38
C LYS A 73 5.82 -3.62 0.14
N PRO A 74 6.64 -4.44 0.83
CA PRO A 74 6.98 -4.20 2.23
C PRO A 74 7.50 -2.78 2.46
N ARG A 75 7.11 -2.16 3.57
CA ARG A 75 7.36 -0.74 3.87
C ARG A 75 8.82 -0.32 3.66
N PHE A 76 9.77 -1.06 4.22
CA PHE A 76 11.19 -0.71 4.10
C PHE A 76 11.72 -0.92 2.67
N ASP A 77 11.20 -1.91 1.95
CA ASP A 77 11.56 -2.13 0.54
C ASP A 77 11.05 -0.99 -0.35
N GLY A 78 9.85 -0.47 -0.08
CA GLY A 78 9.32 0.71 -0.77
C GLY A 78 10.22 1.95 -0.59
N VAL A 79 10.69 2.21 0.64
CA VAL A 79 11.66 3.29 0.90
C VAL A 79 12.93 3.06 0.09
N ARG A 80 13.50 1.86 0.17
CA ARG A 80 14.78 1.53 -0.45
C ARG A 80 14.71 1.68 -1.97
N ASP A 81 13.70 1.09 -2.59
CA ASP A 81 13.58 1.04 -4.04
C ASP A 81 13.31 2.41 -4.65
N PHE A 82 12.44 3.22 -4.01
CA PHE A 82 12.21 4.59 -4.46
C PHE A 82 13.47 5.45 -4.34
N LEU A 83 14.16 5.42 -3.20
CA LEU A 83 15.36 6.21 -3.03
C LEU A 83 16.46 5.78 -4.01
N LEU A 84 16.62 4.47 -4.22
CA LEU A 84 17.55 3.94 -5.22
C LEU A 84 17.19 4.39 -6.64
N SER A 85 15.91 4.48 -7.02
CA SER A 85 15.51 4.98 -8.34
C SER A 85 15.84 6.46 -8.55
N ARG A 86 15.99 7.22 -7.45
CA ARG A 86 16.49 8.61 -7.44
C ARG A 86 18.02 8.71 -7.23
N GLY A 87 18.75 7.59 -7.23
CA GLY A 87 20.20 7.57 -7.01
C GLY A 87 20.61 7.82 -5.55
N ILE A 88 19.68 7.76 -4.61
CA ILE A 88 19.89 8.02 -3.19
C ILE A 88 20.07 6.69 -2.45
N ARG A 89 21.17 6.56 -1.71
CA ARG A 89 21.43 5.42 -0.82
C ARG A 89 21.45 5.91 0.62
N LEU A 90 20.63 5.30 1.46
CA LEU A 90 20.63 5.50 2.90
C LEU A 90 21.15 4.23 3.60
N PRO A 91 21.73 4.36 4.81
CA PRO A 91 21.92 3.19 5.68
C PRO A 91 20.57 2.52 5.95
N GLU A 92 20.57 1.19 6.06
CA GLU A 92 19.33 0.44 6.31
C GLU A 92 18.69 0.86 7.65
N GLY A 93 19.51 0.99 8.71
CA GLY A 93 19.02 1.28 10.06
C GLY A 93 18.54 0.02 10.79
N THR A 94 17.73 0.20 11.82
CA THR A 94 17.04 -0.89 12.54
C THR A 94 15.55 -0.60 12.64
N PRO A 95 14.69 -1.64 12.80
CA PRO A 95 13.25 -1.43 12.97
C PRO A 95 12.87 -0.49 14.14
N ASP A 96 13.73 -0.38 15.16
CA ASP A 96 13.55 0.49 16.33
C ASP A 96 14.05 1.93 16.10
N ASP A 97 14.55 2.25 14.90
CA ASP A 97 14.98 3.61 14.58
C ASP A 97 13.82 4.59 14.74
N PRO A 98 14.05 5.75 15.40
CA PRO A 98 12.99 6.73 15.56
C PRO A 98 12.53 7.25 14.18
N PRO A 99 11.24 7.57 14.03
CA PRO A 99 10.73 8.25 12.86
C PRO A 99 11.59 9.46 12.49
N ARG A 100 11.80 9.67 11.18
CA ARG A 100 12.56 10.78 10.60
C ARG A 100 14.08 10.69 10.81
N LYS A 101 14.62 9.61 11.40
CA LYS A 101 16.06 9.29 11.30
C LYS A 101 16.41 9.03 9.83
N GLU A 102 17.59 9.48 9.39
CA GLU A 102 18.05 9.36 8.00
C GLU A 102 18.55 7.93 7.69
N THR A 103 17.65 6.95 7.78
CA THR A 103 17.83 5.53 7.47
C THR A 103 16.59 5.00 6.74
N VAL A 104 16.70 3.85 6.06
CA VAL A 104 15.55 3.20 5.41
C VAL A 104 14.45 2.90 6.44
N CYS A 105 14.82 2.33 7.59
CA CYS A 105 13.88 2.05 8.68
C CYS A 105 13.27 3.33 9.28
N GLY A 106 14.07 4.38 9.53
CA GLY A 106 13.57 5.63 10.12
C GLY A 106 12.56 6.38 9.24
N LEU A 107 12.75 6.36 7.91
CA LEU A 107 11.78 6.91 6.96
C LEU A 107 10.53 6.03 6.83
N GLY A 108 10.72 4.70 6.84
CA GLY A 108 9.60 3.77 6.86
C GLY A 108 8.73 3.95 8.11
N ASN A 109 9.35 4.15 9.27
CA ASN A 109 8.67 4.38 10.54
C ASN A 109 7.94 5.74 10.55
N HIS A 110 8.51 6.78 9.91
CA HIS A 110 7.80 8.05 9.71
C HIS A 110 6.52 7.91 8.86
N LYS A 111 6.58 7.14 7.76
CA LYS A 111 5.36 6.81 7.00
C LYS A 111 4.34 6.06 7.86
N ASN A 112 4.79 5.19 8.77
CA ASN A 112 3.90 4.44 9.64
C ASN A 112 3.16 5.35 10.63
N GLU A 113 3.87 6.29 11.25
CA GLU A 113 3.30 7.32 12.13
C GLU A 113 2.20 8.13 11.42
N LEU A 114 2.43 8.50 10.15
CA LEU A 114 1.42 9.20 9.34
C LEU A 114 0.16 8.36 9.08
N ILE A 115 0.31 7.05 8.90
CA ILE A 115 -0.83 6.14 8.72
C ILE A 115 -1.59 5.98 10.03
N GLU A 116 -0.91 5.79 11.15
CA GLU A 116 -1.53 5.68 12.47
C GLU A 116 -2.33 6.93 12.79
N ALA A 117 -1.75 8.12 12.58
CA ALA A 117 -2.44 9.40 12.75
C ALA A 117 -3.68 9.53 11.86
N TYR A 118 -3.62 9.05 10.61
CA TYR A 118 -4.78 9.05 9.71
C TYR A 118 -5.89 8.10 10.18
N LEU A 119 -5.52 6.90 10.64
CA LEU A 119 -6.46 5.89 11.13
C LEU A 119 -7.15 6.30 12.44
N GLU A 120 -6.56 7.19 13.23
CA GLU A 120 -7.19 7.77 14.41
C GLU A 120 -8.33 8.74 14.07
N THR A 121 -8.27 9.39 12.90
CA THR A 121 -9.20 10.46 12.53
C THR A 121 -10.26 10.04 11.52
N GLU A 122 -10.01 8.98 10.74
CA GLU A 122 -10.84 8.60 9.59
C GLU A 122 -11.35 7.15 9.66
N VAL A 123 -12.59 6.95 9.24
CA VAL A 123 -13.17 5.61 9.11
C VAL A 123 -12.70 4.98 7.80
N VAL A 124 -12.09 3.80 7.88
CA VAL A 124 -11.69 3.04 6.68
C VAL A 124 -12.93 2.47 5.99
N GLU A 125 -13.23 2.99 4.79
CA GLU A 125 -14.31 2.47 3.95
C GLU A 125 -13.94 1.13 3.31
N VAL A 126 -14.93 0.24 3.21
CA VAL A 126 -14.83 -1.03 2.47
C VAL A 126 -15.52 -0.91 1.12
N TYR A 127 -15.01 -1.63 0.13
CA TYR A 127 -15.71 -1.78 -1.15
C TYR A 127 -16.83 -2.80 -1.02
N GLU A 128 -18.07 -2.31 -0.96
CA GLU A 128 -19.26 -3.15 -0.80
C GLU A 128 -19.40 -4.23 -1.89
N GLY A 129 -19.00 -3.92 -3.12
CA GLY A 129 -18.95 -4.89 -4.23
C GLY A 129 -17.99 -6.04 -3.96
N THR A 130 -16.78 -5.73 -3.46
CA THR A 130 -15.80 -6.75 -3.07
C THR A 130 -16.30 -7.58 -1.90
N MET A 131 -16.92 -6.95 -0.91
CA MET A 131 -17.50 -7.66 0.24
C MET A 131 -18.65 -8.59 -0.17
N ALA A 132 -19.51 -8.17 -1.10
CA ALA A 132 -20.55 -9.02 -1.66
C ALA A 132 -19.97 -10.22 -2.41
N PHE A 133 -18.92 -10.00 -3.21
CA PHE A 133 -18.25 -11.07 -3.93
C PHE A 133 -17.53 -12.05 -3.00
N LEU A 134 -16.82 -11.56 -1.97
CA LEU A 134 -16.16 -12.38 -0.95
C LEU A 134 -17.18 -13.29 -0.24
N ARG A 135 -18.30 -12.73 0.21
CA ARG A 135 -19.40 -13.51 0.81
C ARG A 135 -19.91 -14.57 -0.17
N HIS A 136 -20.15 -14.19 -1.43
CA HIS A 136 -20.64 -15.11 -2.45
C HIS A 136 -19.71 -16.32 -2.66
N VAL A 137 -18.40 -16.11 -2.82
CA VAL A 137 -17.46 -17.22 -3.06
C VAL A 137 -17.30 -18.11 -1.82
N ARG A 138 -17.37 -17.53 -0.62
CA ARG A 138 -17.35 -18.27 0.65
C ARG A 138 -18.59 -19.15 0.81
N ASP A 139 -19.77 -18.63 0.48
CA ASP A 139 -21.04 -19.38 0.54
C ASP A 139 -21.07 -20.56 -0.45
N LYS A 140 -20.25 -20.50 -1.51
CA LYS A 140 -20.01 -21.61 -2.46
C LYS A 140 -18.96 -22.61 -1.99
N GLY A 141 -18.40 -22.44 -0.80
CA GLY A 141 -17.39 -23.33 -0.22
C GLY A 141 -16.01 -23.21 -0.85
N ILE A 142 -15.72 -22.10 -1.52
CA ILE A 142 -14.38 -21.78 -2.05
C ILE A 142 -13.55 -21.19 -0.91
N LYS A 143 -12.29 -21.62 -0.76
CA LYS A 143 -11.40 -21.08 0.29
C LYS A 143 -11.10 -19.61 0.00
N THR A 144 -11.05 -18.78 1.04
CA THR A 144 -10.75 -17.35 0.90
C THR A 144 -9.66 -16.95 1.86
N ALA A 145 -8.73 -16.10 1.42
CA ALA A 145 -7.73 -15.47 2.28
C ALA A 145 -7.51 -14.01 1.87
N VAL A 146 -7.13 -13.19 2.84
CA VAL A 146 -6.60 -11.84 2.60
C VAL A 146 -5.08 -11.93 2.58
N VAL A 147 -4.45 -11.31 1.59
CA VAL A 147 -3.00 -11.26 1.41
C VAL A 147 -2.61 -9.80 1.35
N THR A 148 -1.82 -9.32 2.31
CA THR A 148 -1.38 -7.92 2.36
C THR A 148 0.08 -7.84 2.79
N SER A 149 0.82 -6.90 2.22
CA SER A 149 2.16 -6.51 2.67
C SER A 149 2.13 -5.43 3.76
N SER A 150 0.94 -4.92 4.09
CA SER A 150 0.72 -3.97 5.17
C SER A 150 0.76 -4.67 6.52
N GLN A 151 1.63 -4.19 7.40
CA GLN A 151 1.71 -4.67 8.79
C GLN A 151 0.49 -4.27 9.64
N ASN A 152 -0.42 -3.46 9.09
CA ASN A 152 -1.62 -3.03 9.78
C ASN A 152 -2.74 -4.08 9.75
N GLY A 153 -2.65 -5.08 8.86
CA GLY A 153 -3.52 -6.24 8.87
C GLY A 153 -3.11 -7.22 9.97
N LYS A 154 -3.87 -7.29 11.06
CA LYS A 154 -3.69 -8.36 12.07
C LYS A 154 -4.26 -9.67 11.54
N ALA A 155 -3.52 -10.76 11.73
CA ALA A 155 -3.96 -12.13 11.41
C ALA A 155 -4.96 -12.66 12.44
#